data_AF-A0A3M1PVC3-F1
#
_entry.id   AF-A0A3M1PVC3-F1
#
_cell.length_a   1.000
_cell.length_b   1.000
_cell.length_c   1.000
_cell.angle_alpha   90.00
_cell.angle_beta   90.00
_cell.angle_gamma   90.00
#
_symmetry.space_group_name_H-M   'P 1'
#
loop_
_entity.id
_entity.type
_entity.pdbx_description
1 polymer ?
#
loop_
_entity_poly.entity_id
_entity_poly.type
_entity_poly.pdbx_seq_one_letter_code
_entity_poly.pdbx_strand_id
1 'polypeptide(L)'
;MKGAGGVRSVTGRAARRLMMGLLVAGLATGSLAACSGGKKKHPKEAPPKARKADTTTRERIPVLTYERALKPDPQLARFSVILPPPWRNRDWPVAGGSVTNAMYHVDFPRDVRLLWKRRLAHGSDMLLQVTPPVVADGRLFLLDSRSTLVAADARSGRLLWRRILKPRKEKAKVGFGGGVAAAGDLVIAATGFGELVAFDAATGTERWRHRGVVP
;
A
#
# COMPACT_ATOMS: atom_id res chain seq x y z
N MET A 1 25.01 -39.71 52.18
CA MET A 1 26.17 -39.36 51.33
C MET A 1 25.73 -38.17 50.46
N LYS A 2 26.32 -36.96 50.38
CA LYS A 2 27.66 -36.36 50.67
C LYS A 2 28.81 -36.75 49.71
N GLY A 3 29.47 -35.71 49.14
CA GLY A 3 30.62 -35.75 48.19
C GLY A 3 30.20 -35.60 46.73
N ALA A 4 30.48 -34.56 45.93
CA ALA A 4 31.36 -33.37 45.98
C ALA A 4 32.86 -33.56 45.64
N GLY A 5 33.32 -32.86 44.61
CA GLY A 5 34.70 -32.79 44.07
C GLY A 5 34.74 -33.09 42.55
N GLY A 6 35.42 -32.35 41.67
CA GLY A 6 36.26 -31.14 41.81
C GLY A 6 37.31 -31.12 40.68
N VAL A 7 38.08 -30.01 40.53
CA VAL A 7 39.36 -29.92 39.77
C VAL A 7 39.22 -29.93 38.21
N ARG A 8 39.83 -29.06 37.39
CA ARG A 8 40.62 -27.81 37.58
C ARG A 8 40.57 -26.95 36.29
N SER A 9 40.67 -25.63 36.44
CA SER A 9 41.00 -24.69 35.36
C SER A 9 42.52 -24.58 35.13
N VAL A 10 42.96 -24.34 33.90
CA VAL A 10 44.34 -23.91 33.58
C VAL A 10 44.33 -22.52 32.96
N THR A 11 45.15 -21.62 33.51
CA THR A 11 45.30 -20.22 33.09
C THR A 11 46.55 -20.01 32.23
N GLY A 12 46.50 -19.12 31.24
CA GLY A 12 47.62 -18.86 30.31
C GLY A 12 47.66 -17.42 29.78
N ARG A 13 48.52 -16.61 30.40
CA ARG A 13 48.97 -15.23 30.12
C ARG A 13 49.03 -14.88 28.61
N ALA A 14 48.55 -13.74 28.07
CA ALA A 14 48.71 -12.30 28.38
C ALA A 14 49.94 -11.62 27.73
N ALA A 15 49.76 -10.35 27.29
CA ALA A 15 50.72 -9.37 26.72
C ALA A 15 51.19 -9.60 25.25
N ARG A 16 51.52 -8.60 24.41
CA ARG A 16 51.41 -7.10 24.41
C ARG A 16 51.54 -6.60 22.93
N ARG A 17 50.88 -5.52 22.47
CA ARG A 17 51.41 -4.14 22.18
C ARG A 17 52.76 -4.09 21.41
N LEU A 18 53.05 -3.17 20.46
CA LEU A 18 52.34 -2.12 19.69
C LEU A 18 53.34 -1.60 18.61
N MET A 19 52.93 -0.66 17.73
CA MET A 19 53.75 0.18 16.83
C MET A 19 54.40 -0.51 15.62
N MET A 20 54.74 0.13 14.48
CA MET A 20 54.51 1.44 13.80
C MET A 20 55.81 1.72 13.04
N GLY A 21 55.76 1.87 11.71
CA GLY A 21 56.94 2.10 10.87
C GLY A 21 56.52 2.50 9.46
N LEU A 22 57.22 3.46 8.85
CA LEU A 22 56.74 4.27 7.72
C LEU A 22 57.77 4.33 6.58
N LEU A 23 57.25 4.35 5.34
CA LEU A 23 57.77 5.10 4.18
C LEU A 23 58.99 4.61 3.34
N VAL A 24 58.95 5.00 2.04
CA VAL A 24 60.02 5.02 0.99
C VAL A 24 60.39 3.64 0.37
N ALA A 25 60.55 3.44 -0.96
CA ALA A 25 60.09 4.14 -2.19
C ALA A 25 60.30 3.24 -3.45
N GLY A 26 59.84 3.67 -4.64
CA GLY A 26 60.15 3.05 -5.95
C GLY A 26 59.75 3.95 -7.13
N LEU A 27 60.71 4.33 -8.00
CA LEU A 27 60.56 5.36 -9.05
C LEU A 27 60.16 4.79 -10.42
N ALA A 28 59.43 5.57 -11.24
CA ALA A 28 59.74 5.84 -12.67
C ALA A 28 58.69 6.77 -13.34
N THR A 29 58.91 8.08 -13.17
CA THR A 29 58.94 9.15 -14.19
C THR A 29 58.24 8.99 -15.55
N GLY A 30 57.42 9.99 -15.90
CA GLY A 30 56.81 10.19 -17.22
C GLY A 30 56.32 11.62 -17.47
N SER A 31 57.24 12.59 -17.36
CA SER A 31 57.35 13.82 -18.17
C SER A 31 56.15 14.75 -18.39
N LEU A 32 56.21 15.98 -17.83
CA LEU A 32 56.51 17.22 -18.58
C LEU A 32 56.53 18.44 -17.65
N ALA A 33 57.25 19.50 -18.05
CA ALA A 33 57.58 20.65 -17.21
C ALA A 33 56.41 21.63 -17.00
N ALA A 34 56.54 22.46 -15.96
CA ALA A 34 55.50 23.37 -15.49
C ALA A 34 55.35 24.65 -16.33
N CYS A 35 54.13 25.21 -16.32
CA CYS A 35 53.95 26.66 -16.27
C CYS A 35 52.97 27.03 -15.13
N SER A 36 53.29 28.13 -14.45
CA SER A 36 52.63 28.60 -13.22
C SER A 36 51.28 29.28 -13.48
N GLY A 37 50.33 29.08 -12.57
CA GLY A 37 49.02 29.76 -12.58
C GLY A 37 48.24 29.44 -11.30
N GLY A 38 48.20 30.38 -10.35
CA GLY A 38 47.81 30.09 -8.96
C GLY A 38 46.36 29.65 -8.75
N LYS A 39 46.15 28.42 -8.23
CA LYS A 39 44.86 27.97 -7.74
C LYS A 39 44.55 28.60 -6.36
N LYS A 40 43.75 29.68 -6.35
CA LYS A 40 43.10 30.15 -5.11
C LYS A 40 42.23 29.00 -4.56
N LYS A 41 42.56 28.51 -3.36
CA LYS A 41 41.67 27.60 -2.63
C LYS A 41 40.46 28.40 -2.15
N HIS A 42 39.32 28.24 -2.79
CA HIS A 42 38.06 28.73 -2.21
C HIS A 42 37.82 28.01 -0.87
N PRO A 43 37.51 28.74 0.22
CA PRO A 43 37.07 28.12 1.46
C PRO A 43 35.79 27.33 1.19
N LYS A 44 35.75 26.06 1.63
CA LYS A 44 34.51 25.30 1.66
C LYS A 44 33.69 25.78 2.85
N GLU A 45 32.80 26.75 2.62
CA GLU A 45 31.75 27.05 3.58
C GLU A 45 30.88 25.80 3.77
N ALA A 46 30.67 25.42 5.03
CA ALA A 46 29.71 24.37 5.35
C ALA A 46 28.30 24.91 5.07
N PRO A 47 27.38 24.11 4.47
CA PRO A 47 26.03 24.57 4.21
C PRO A 47 25.36 24.99 5.53
N PRO A 48 24.64 26.12 5.57
CA PRO A 48 24.01 26.59 6.80
C PRO A 48 23.02 25.52 7.29
N LYS A 49 23.13 25.16 8.58
CA LYS A 49 22.22 24.19 9.19
C LYS A 49 20.78 24.67 9.00
N ALA A 50 19.98 23.88 8.29
CA ALA A 50 18.59 24.22 8.02
C ALA A 50 17.85 24.47 9.34
N ARG A 51 17.43 25.72 9.58
CA ARG A 51 16.43 26.01 10.62
C ARG A 51 15.22 25.16 10.30
N LYS A 52 14.77 24.34 11.26
CA LYS A 52 13.45 23.70 11.16
C LYS A 52 12.43 24.82 11.04
N ALA A 53 11.80 24.94 9.87
CA ALA A 53 10.77 25.92 9.65
C ALA A 53 9.58 25.58 10.55
N ASP A 54 9.14 26.54 11.34
CA ASP A 54 7.87 26.44 12.06
C ASP A 54 6.73 26.32 11.04
N THR A 55 6.04 25.18 11.05
CA THR A 55 5.04 24.84 10.03
C THR A 55 3.65 25.40 10.32
N THR A 56 3.44 26.04 11.47
CA THR A 56 2.15 26.61 11.86
C THR A 56 1.96 28.08 11.50
N THR A 57 3.03 28.84 11.24
CA THR A 57 2.96 30.31 11.07
C THR A 57 3.36 30.79 9.66
N ARG A 58 3.50 29.88 8.69
CA ARG A 58 3.86 30.25 7.30
C ARG A 58 2.61 30.25 6.42
N GLU A 59 2.28 31.41 5.89
CA GLU A 59 1.20 31.61 4.92
C GLU A 59 1.36 30.64 3.75
N ARG A 60 0.26 29.95 3.39
CA ARG A 60 0.29 28.91 2.36
C ARG A 60 0.32 29.55 0.98
N ILE A 61 1.48 29.46 0.31
CA ILE A 61 1.61 29.84 -1.10
C ILE A 61 1.05 28.69 -1.95
N PRO A 62 -0.04 28.89 -2.73
CA PRO A 62 -0.57 27.85 -3.60
C PRO A 62 0.41 27.57 -4.74
N VAL A 63 0.72 26.29 -4.96
CA VAL A 63 1.59 25.83 -6.07
C VAL A 63 0.82 25.82 -7.40
N LEU A 64 -0.52 25.88 -7.35
CA LEU A 64 -1.39 26.05 -8.51
C LEU A 64 -1.77 27.53 -8.65
N THR A 65 -1.10 28.25 -9.55
CA THR A 65 -1.34 29.68 -9.85
C THR A 65 -2.74 29.99 -10.41
N TYR A 66 -3.58 28.98 -10.59
CA TYR A 66 -4.92 29.03 -11.17
C TYR A 66 -6.04 28.58 -10.21
N GLU A 67 -5.82 28.67 -8.89
CA GLU A 67 -6.93 28.69 -7.92
C GLU A 67 -7.75 29.99 -8.08
N ARG A 68 -8.54 30.07 -9.14
CA ARG A 68 -9.64 31.02 -9.24
C ARG A 68 -10.60 30.72 -8.10
N ALA A 69 -10.73 31.66 -7.16
CA ALA A 69 -11.80 31.61 -6.16
C ALA A 69 -13.14 31.47 -6.89
N LEU A 70 -13.79 30.31 -6.70
CA LEU A 70 -15.06 30.00 -7.34
C LEU A 70 -16.12 31.00 -6.85
N LYS A 71 -16.59 31.86 -7.76
CA LYS A 71 -17.68 32.79 -7.48
C LYS A 71 -19.00 32.13 -7.91
N PRO A 72 -20.06 32.13 -7.08
CA PRO A 72 -21.39 31.73 -7.52
C PRO A 72 -21.82 32.57 -8.72
N ASP A 73 -22.32 31.92 -9.77
CA ASP A 73 -22.89 32.62 -10.91
C ASP A 73 -24.26 33.21 -10.52
N PRO A 74 -24.46 34.55 -10.55
CA PRO A 74 -25.75 35.15 -10.25
C PRO A 74 -26.87 34.67 -11.19
N GLN A 75 -26.53 34.20 -12.40
CA GLN A 75 -27.50 33.63 -13.32
C GLN A 75 -28.04 32.29 -12.83
N LEU A 76 -27.29 31.53 -12.02
CA LEU A 76 -27.73 30.24 -11.48
C LEU A 76 -28.67 30.39 -10.28
N ALA A 77 -28.65 31.53 -9.58
CA ALA A 77 -29.45 31.78 -8.37
C ALA A 77 -30.99 31.68 -8.57
N ARG A 78 -31.46 31.81 -9.82
CA ARG A 78 -32.90 31.70 -10.17
C ARG A 78 -33.37 30.26 -10.43
N PHE A 79 -32.47 29.28 -10.53
CA PHE A 79 -32.82 27.90 -10.84
C PHE A 79 -32.93 27.08 -9.55
N SER A 80 -34.11 26.51 -9.31
CA SER A 80 -34.29 25.53 -8.23
C SER A 80 -33.77 24.16 -8.68
N VAL A 81 -32.81 23.60 -7.96
CA VAL A 81 -32.31 22.23 -8.19
C VAL A 81 -33.18 21.27 -7.40
N ILE A 82 -34.15 20.64 -8.07
CA ILE A 82 -34.98 19.59 -7.49
C ILE A 82 -34.25 18.25 -7.65
N LEU A 83 -33.85 17.65 -6.52
CA LEU A 83 -33.32 16.29 -6.50
C LEU A 83 -34.45 15.25 -6.49
N PRO A 84 -34.28 14.08 -7.14
CA PRO A 84 -35.18 12.94 -6.95
C PRO A 84 -35.24 12.53 -5.46
N PRO A 85 -36.24 11.75 -5.01
CA PRO A 85 -36.23 11.16 -3.67
C PRO A 85 -34.96 10.34 -3.43
N PRO A 86 -34.36 10.38 -2.22
CA PRO A 86 -33.18 9.58 -1.92
C PRO A 86 -33.53 8.09 -1.87
N TRP A 87 -32.60 7.23 -2.30
CA TRP A 87 -32.82 5.78 -2.36
C TRP A 87 -31.76 5.01 -1.57
N ARG A 88 -32.17 3.92 -0.91
CA ARG A 88 -31.25 3.10 -0.12
C ARG A 88 -30.50 2.11 -0.99
N ASN A 89 -29.20 2.31 -1.14
CA ASN A 89 -28.36 1.30 -1.78
C ASN A 89 -28.15 0.09 -0.87
N ARG A 90 -28.41 -1.11 -1.39
CA ARG A 90 -28.24 -2.40 -0.69
C ARG A 90 -26.99 -3.15 -1.11
N ASP A 91 -26.58 -2.96 -2.37
CA ASP A 91 -25.55 -3.76 -3.03
C ASP A 91 -24.52 -2.85 -3.69
N TRP A 92 -23.28 -3.32 -3.70
CA TRP A 92 -22.14 -2.65 -4.31
C TRP A 92 -21.36 -3.70 -5.12
N PRO A 93 -21.97 -4.29 -6.17
CA PRO A 93 -21.48 -5.53 -6.80
C PRO A 93 -20.14 -5.39 -7.53
N VAL A 94 -19.72 -4.16 -7.87
CA VAL A 94 -18.49 -3.88 -8.61
C VAL A 94 -17.73 -2.72 -7.99
N ALA A 95 -16.44 -2.58 -8.33
CA ALA A 95 -15.73 -1.33 -8.07
C ALA A 95 -16.47 -0.16 -8.76
N GLY A 96 -16.65 0.95 -8.04
CA GLY A 96 -17.51 2.06 -8.48
C GLY A 96 -19.01 1.91 -8.20
N GLY A 97 -19.44 0.77 -7.63
CA GLY A 97 -20.79 0.56 -7.08
C GLY A 97 -21.84 0.15 -8.09
N SER A 98 -21.79 0.67 -9.30
CA SER A 98 -22.66 0.28 -10.42
C SER A 98 -21.86 0.20 -11.72
N VAL A 99 -22.40 -0.46 -12.75
CA VAL A 99 -21.76 -0.55 -14.08
C VAL A 99 -21.59 0.81 -14.76
N THR A 100 -22.32 1.84 -14.33
CA THR A 100 -22.19 3.23 -14.80
C THR A 100 -21.28 4.08 -13.92
N ASN A 101 -20.77 3.55 -12.80
CA ASN A 101 -20.08 4.30 -11.74
C ASN A 101 -20.88 5.49 -11.17
N ALA A 102 -22.20 5.47 -11.32
CA ALA A 102 -23.11 6.51 -10.86
C ALA A 102 -24.10 5.93 -9.84
N MET A 103 -24.13 6.52 -8.64
CA MET A 103 -25.00 6.11 -7.54
C MET A 103 -26.21 7.05 -7.31
N TYR A 104 -26.26 8.20 -7.99
CA TYR A 104 -27.33 9.19 -7.86
C TYR A 104 -27.56 9.63 -6.39
N HIS A 105 -28.81 9.96 -6.02
CA HIS A 105 -29.15 10.47 -4.69
C HIS A 105 -29.30 9.33 -3.67
N VAL A 106 -28.18 8.83 -3.11
CA VAL A 106 -28.20 7.76 -2.11
C VAL A 106 -28.66 8.28 -0.74
N ASP A 107 -29.56 7.53 -0.08
CA ASP A 107 -29.96 7.70 1.31
C ASP A 107 -28.76 7.47 2.25
N PHE A 108 -28.40 8.49 3.04
CA PHE A 108 -27.32 8.42 4.02
C PHE A 108 -27.82 8.86 5.41
N PRO A 109 -27.69 8.01 6.45
CA PRO A 109 -28.16 8.34 7.79
C PRO A 109 -27.33 9.49 8.38
N ARG A 110 -27.99 10.44 9.05
CA ARG A 110 -27.33 11.56 9.74
C ARG A 110 -26.38 11.07 10.83
N ASP A 111 -26.78 10.03 11.55
CA ASP A 111 -26.02 9.44 12.66
C ASP A 111 -25.29 8.17 12.21
N VAL A 112 -23.98 8.29 11.97
CA VAL A 112 -23.12 7.17 11.62
C VAL A 112 -22.48 6.59 12.88
N ARG A 113 -22.70 5.29 13.13
CA ARG A 113 -22.03 4.55 14.21
C ARG A 113 -21.33 3.30 13.67
N LEU A 114 -20.24 2.92 14.32
CA LEU A 114 -19.53 1.68 14.02
C LEU A 114 -20.42 0.46 14.36
N LEU A 115 -20.86 -0.28 13.34
CA LEU A 115 -21.62 -1.52 13.54
C LEU A 115 -20.70 -2.69 13.95
N TRP A 116 -19.56 -2.85 13.26
CA TRP A 116 -18.57 -3.88 13.56
C TRP A 116 -17.20 -3.50 12.99
N LYS A 117 -16.14 -4.08 13.57
CA LYS A 117 -14.76 -4.03 13.04
C LYS A 117 -14.15 -5.43 13.09
N ARG A 118 -13.69 -5.94 11.95
CA ARG A 118 -13.13 -7.30 11.83
C ARG A 118 -11.90 -7.30 10.93
N ARG A 119 -10.92 -8.16 11.25
CA ARG A 119 -9.76 -8.45 10.39
C ARG A 119 -10.12 -9.63 9.48
N LEU A 120 -10.66 -9.33 8.31
CA LEU A 120 -11.07 -10.34 7.33
C LEU A 120 -9.92 -10.83 6.44
N ALA A 121 -8.90 -9.99 6.23
CA ALA A 121 -7.88 -10.16 5.20
C ALA A 121 -6.50 -9.63 5.61
N HIS A 122 -5.50 -9.89 4.76
CA HIS A 122 -4.19 -9.24 4.82
C HIS A 122 -4.19 -7.95 3.99
N GLY A 123 -3.84 -6.84 4.64
CA GLY A 123 -3.39 -5.64 3.94
C GLY A 123 -1.99 -5.82 3.36
N SER A 124 -1.39 -4.74 2.87
CA SER A 124 0.01 -4.70 2.48
C SER A 124 0.70 -3.50 3.08
N ASP A 125 2.02 -3.62 3.20
CA ASP A 125 2.93 -2.56 3.64
C ASP A 125 3.28 -1.61 2.47
N MET A 126 2.81 -1.90 1.24
CA MET A 126 2.87 -1.02 0.07
C MET A 126 1.53 -0.32 -0.19
N LEU A 127 1.61 0.91 -0.73
CA LEU A 127 0.58 1.96 -0.66
C LEU A 127 -0.85 1.59 -1.10
N LEU A 128 -1.04 0.65 -2.05
CA LEU A 128 -2.36 0.21 -2.51
C LEU A 128 -2.32 -1.27 -2.95
N GLN A 129 -2.77 -2.22 -2.12
CA GLN A 129 -2.79 -3.66 -2.48
C GLN A 129 -3.99 -4.47 -1.93
N VAL A 130 -5.13 -3.84 -1.69
CA VAL A 130 -6.40 -4.56 -1.42
C VAL A 130 -7.46 -3.99 -2.35
N THR A 131 -8.19 -4.85 -3.04
CA THR A 131 -9.27 -4.39 -3.93
C THR A 131 -10.37 -3.72 -3.08
N PRO A 132 -11.05 -2.66 -3.58
CA PRO A 132 -12.27 -2.18 -2.97
C PRO A 132 -13.23 -3.36 -2.71
N PRO A 133 -13.79 -3.51 -1.50
CA PRO A 133 -14.72 -4.59 -1.23
C PRO A 133 -16.01 -4.38 -2.03
N VAL A 134 -16.59 -5.47 -2.50
CA VAL A 134 -17.91 -5.48 -3.14
C VAL A 134 -18.94 -6.11 -2.20
N VAL A 135 -20.19 -5.69 -2.31
CA VAL A 135 -21.30 -6.20 -1.51
C VAL A 135 -22.39 -6.70 -2.45
N ALA A 136 -22.91 -7.90 -2.23
CA ALA A 136 -24.06 -8.44 -2.96
C ALA A 136 -24.82 -9.45 -2.10
N ASP A 137 -26.15 -9.39 -2.10
CA ASP A 137 -27.04 -10.32 -1.37
C ASP A 137 -26.65 -10.47 0.11
N GLY A 138 -26.34 -9.33 0.76
CA GLY A 138 -25.93 -9.28 2.17
C GLY A 138 -24.55 -9.89 2.49
N ARG A 139 -23.75 -10.24 1.47
CA ARG A 139 -22.38 -10.74 1.61
C ARG A 139 -21.40 -9.67 1.14
N LEU A 140 -20.28 -9.55 1.86
CA LEU A 140 -19.14 -8.72 1.52
C LEU A 140 -18.02 -9.60 0.98
N PHE A 141 -17.48 -9.26 -0.19
CA PHE A 141 -16.39 -9.95 -0.85
C PHE A 141 -15.18 -9.01 -1.03
N LEU A 142 -13.99 -9.55 -0.88
CA LEU A 142 -12.73 -8.80 -1.06
C LEU A 142 -11.61 -9.75 -1.52
N LEU A 143 -10.66 -9.23 -2.30
CA LEU A 143 -9.41 -9.91 -2.66
C LEU A 143 -8.24 -9.26 -1.89
N ASP A 144 -7.55 -10.06 -1.09
CA ASP A 144 -6.45 -9.60 -0.23
C ASP A 144 -5.09 -9.59 -0.93
N SER A 145 -4.10 -8.93 -0.29
CA SER A 145 -2.74 -8.75 -0.85
C SER A 145 -1.97 -10.05 -1.09
N ARG A 146 -2.48 -11.20 -0.61
CA ARG A 146 -1.92 -12.54 -0.80
C ARG A 146 -2.71 -13.36 -1.81
N SER A 147 -3.56 -12.68 -2.59
CA SER A 147 -4.52 -13.27 -3.53
C SER A 147 -5.50 -14.22 -2.85
N THR A 148 -5.96 -13.87 -1.64
CA THR A 148 -7.03 -14.61 -0.94
C THR A 148 -8.37 -13.91 -1.21
N LEU A 149 -9.29 -14.58 -1.90
CA LEU A 149 -10.69 -14.15 -1.97
C LEU A 149 -11.38 -14.53 -0.66
N VAL A 150 -12.04 -13.58 -0.02
CA VAL A 150 -12.74 -13.75 1.26
C VAL A 150 -14.18 -13.30 1.11
N ALA A 151 -15.10 -14.10 1.66
CA ALA A 151 -16.50 -13.72 1.82
C ALA A 151 -16.88 -13.63 3.30
N ALA A 152 -17.65 -12.61 3.66
CA ALA A 152 -18.18 -12.40 5.00
C ALA A 152 -19.65 -11.95 4.95
N ASP A 153 -20.41 -12.16 6.03
CA ASP A 153 -21.72 -11.54 6.20
C ASP A 153 -21.55 -10.02 6.40
N ALA A 154 -22.22 -9.21 5.59
CA ALA A 154 -22.03 -7.76 5.55
C ALA A 154 -22.55 -7.05 6.82
N ARG A 155 -23.50 -7.66 7.56
CA ARG A 155 -24.10 -7.06 8.77
C ARG A 155 -23.27 -7.30 10.04
N SER A 156 -22.49 -8.37 10.09
CA SER A 156 -21.74 -8.80 11.29
C SER A 156 -20.23 -8.88 11.09
N GLY A 157 -19.76 -8.88 9.84
CA GLY A 157 -18.37 -9.18 9.49
C GLY A 157 -17.97 -10.62 9.82
N ARG A 158 -18.92 -11.55 9.98
CA ARG A 158 -18.63 -12.97 10.22
C ARG A 158 -18.10 -13.60 8.93
N LEU A 159 -16.91 -14.19 8.99
CA LEU A 159 -16.34 -14.96 7.89
C LEU A 159 -17.30 -16.09 7.47
N LEU A 160 -17.58 -16.18 6.18
CA LEU A 160 -18.35 -17.27 5.57
C LEU A 160 -17.42 -18.30 4.96
N TRP A 161 -16.52 -17.86 4.07
CA TRP A 161 -15.53 -18.71 3.42
C TRP A 161 -14.31 -17.92 2.95
N ARG A 162 -13.24 -18.62 2.56
CA ARG A 162 -12.04 -18.06 1.92
C ARG A 162 -11.47 -19.01 0.88
N ARG A 163 -10.83 -18.48 -0.16
CA ARG A 163 -10.13 -19.22 -1.22
C ARG A 163 -8.79 -18.55 -1.53
N ILE A 164 -7.72 -19.35 -1.55
CA ILE A 164 -6.38 -18.89 -1.93
C ILE A 164 -6.27 -19.05 -3.44
N LEU A 165 -6.13 -17.95 -4.17
CA LEU A 165 -6.05 -17.94 -5.63
C LEU A 165 -4.61 -17.95 -6.16
N LYS A 166 -3.62 -17.72 -5.28
CA LYS A 166 -2.20 -17.76 -5.64
C LYS A 166 -1.79 -19.14 -6.19
N PRO A 167 -1.32 -19.26 -7.45
CA PRO A 167 -0.87 -20.53 -7.99
C PRO A 167 0.25 -21.15 -7.16
N ARG A 168 0.30 -22.49 -7.08
CA ARG A 168 1.22 -23.22 -6.17
C ARG A 168 2.70 -22.92 -6.46
N LYS A 169 3.07 -22.81 -7.74
CA LYS A 169 4.45 -22.54 -8.20
C LYS A 169 4.85 -21.06 -8.13
N GLU A 170 3.90 -20.14 -7.92
CA GLU A 170 4.14 -18.70 -7.98
C GLU A 170 4.56 -18.07 -6.65
N LYS A 171 5.39 -17.03 -6.71
CA LYS A 171 5.76 -16.22 -5.54
C LYS A 171 4.63 -15.21 -5.26
N ALA A 172 4.27 -15.03 -3.98
CA ALA A 172 3.19 -14.12 -3.59
C ALA A 172 3.42 -12.65 -4.02
N LYS A 173 4.68 -12.24 -4.21
CA LYS A 173 5.05 -10.89 -4.67
C LYS A 173 4.79 -10.62 -6.18
N VAL A 174 4.41 -11.64 -6.95
CA VAL A 174 4.20 -11.53 -8.41
C VAL A 174 2.74 -11.18 -8.75
N GLY A 175 1.77 -11.71 -7.99
CA GLY A 175 0.34 -11.48 -8.22
C GLY A 175 -0.14 -10.16 -7.64
N PHE A 176 0.22 -9.04 -8.28
CA PHE A 176 -0.23 -7.71 -7.88
C PHE A 176 -1.62 -7.36 -8.45
N GLY A 177 -2.42 -6.65 -7.66
CA GLY A 177 -3.71 -6.10 -8.10
C GLY A 177 -4.76 -7.19 -8.39
N GLY A 178 -5.64 -6.88 -9.34
CA GLY A 178 -6.84 -7.66 -9.62
C GLY A 178 -8.11 -6.91 -9.23
N GLY A 179 -9.22 -7.63 -9.16
CA GLY A 179 -10.55 -7.07 -8.88
C GLY A 179 -11.54 -8.15 -8.48
N VAL A 180 -12.62 -7.75 -7.81
CA VAL A 180 -13.75 -8.62 -7.49
C VAL A 180 -15.02 -8.00 -8.05
N ALA A 181 -15.88 -8.83 -8.63
CA ALA A 181 -17.23 -8.47 -9.06
C ALA A 181 -18.21 -9.55 -8.59
N ALA A 182 -19.44 -9.17 -8.25
CA ALA A 182 -20.53 -10.09 -7.95
C ALA A 182 -21.65 -9.94 -8.99
N ALA A 183 -22.21 -11.06 -9.44
CA ALA A 183 -23.30 -11.09 -10.42
C ALA A 183 -24.14 -12.37 -10.23
N GLY A 184 -25.40 -12.21 -9.81
CA GLY A 184 -26.27 -13.34 -9.49
C GLY A 184 -25.68 -14.24 -8.40
N ASP A 185 -25.62 -15.54 -8.64
CA ASP A 185 -25.03 -16.53 -7.73
C ASP A 185 -23.49 -16.58 -7.78
N LEU A 186 -22.85 -15.74 -8.60
CA LEU A 186 -21.39 -15.75 -8.80
C LEU A 186 -20.68 -14.57 -8.14
N VAL A 187 -19.48 -14.85 -7.63
CA VAL A 187 -18.44 -13.86 -7.37
C VAL A 187 -17.20 -14.21 -8.20
N ILE A 188 -16.76 -13.25 -9.01
CA ILE A 188 -15.67 -13.38 -9.98
C ILE A 188 -14.47 -12.60 -9.45
N ALA A 189 -13.32 -13.25 -9.38
CA ALA A 189 -12.05 -12.64 -9.02
C ALA A 189 -11.10 -12.62 -10.23
N ALA A 190 -10.68 -11.43 -10.63
CA ALA A 190 -9.51 -11.25 -11.49
C ALA A 190 -8.26 -11.20 -10.62
N THR A 191 -7.26 -12.00 -10.93
CA THR A 191 -6.00 -12.08 -10.15
C THR A 191 -4.83 -11.47 -10.91
N GLY A 192 -3.83 -10.96 -10.18
CA GLY A 192 -2.55 -10.53 -10.74
C GLY A 192 -1.70 -11.64 -11.41
N PHE A 193 -2.24 -12.85 -11.59
CA PHE A 193 -1.58 -13.98 -12.25
C PHE A 193 -2.15 -14.27 -13.66
N GLY A 194 -2.98 -13.39 -14.23
CA GLY A 194 -3.64 -13.62 -15.51
C GLY A 194 -4.76 -14.68 -15.44
N GLU A 195 -5.35 -14.86 -14.26
CA GLU A 195 -6.47 -15.79 -14.05
C GLU A 195 -7.74 -15.04 -13.64
N LEU A 196 -8.83 -15.35 -14.33
CA LEU A 196 -10.21 -15.04 -13.95
C LEU A 196 -10.83 -16.30 -13.34
N VAL A 197 -11.37 -16.19 -12.14
CA VAL A 197 -11.94 -17.33 -11.41
C VAL A 197 -13.32 -16.96 -10.87
N ALA A 198 -14.33 -17.75 -11.20
CA ALA A 198 -15.67 -17.58 -10.64
C ALA A 198 -15.96 -18.61 -9.55
N PHE A 199 -16.55 -18.13 -8.47
CA PHE A 199 -17.02 -18.94 -7.36
C PHE A 199 -18.51 -18.75 -7.17
N ASP A 200 -19.16 -19.80 -6.71
CA ASP A 200 -20.47 -19.73 -6.07
C ASP A 200 -20.40 -18.78 -4.85
N ALA A 201 -21.19 -17.72 -4.86
CA ALA A 201 -21.14 -16.64 -3.87
C ALA A 201 -21.50 -17.12 -2.45
N ALA A 202 -22.35 -18.16 -2.33
CA ALA A 202 -22.78 -18.68 -1.05
C ALA A 202 -21.75 -19.62 -0.40
N THR A 203 -21.15 -20.52 -1.19
CA THR A 203 -20.29 -21.63 -0.72
C THR A 203 -18.79 -21.41 -0.96
N GLY A 204 -18.42 -20.52 -1.88
CA GLY A 204 -17.06 -20.37 -2.39
C GLY A 204 -16.62 -21.56 -3.24
N THR A 205 -17.53 -22.36 -3.77
CA THR A 205 -17.19 -23.47 -4.69
C THR A 205 -16.75 -22.90 -6.03
N GLU A 206 -15.61 -23.31 -6.56
CA GLU A 206 -15.14 -22.87 -7.87
C GLU A 206 -16.09 -23.39 -8.95
N ARG A 207 -16.67 -22.50 -9.76
CA ARG A 207 -17.58 -22.84 -10.86
C ARG A 207 -16.82 -22.96 -12.17
N TRP A 208 -15.90 -22.02 -12.43
CA TRP A 208 -15.00 -22.06 -13.58
C TRP A 208 -13.75 -21.22 -13.31
N ARG A 209 -12.70 -21.52 -14.09
CA ARG A 209 -11.45 -20.77 -14.14
C ARG A 209 -11.01 -20.60 -15.59
N HIS A 210 -10.62 -19.39 -15.95
CA HIS A 210 -9.99 -19.08 -17.21
C HIS A 210 -8.60 -18.47 -16.96
N ARG A 211 -7.59 -19.00 -17.65
CA ARG A 211 -6.26 -18.39 -17.70
C ARG A 211 -6.05 -17.88 -19.11
N GLY A 212 -5.80 -16.58 -19.22
CA GLY A 212 -5.55 -15.91 -20.49
C GLY A 212 -4.37 -14.96 -20.36
N VAL A 213 -3.66 -14.73 -21.47
CA VAL A 213 -2.82 -13.54 -21.57
C VAL A 213 -3.78 -12.37 -21.68
N VAL A 214 -3.77 -11.47 -20.68
CA VAL A 214 -4.39 -10.15 -20.83
C VAL A 214 -3.56 -9.43 -21.90
N PRO A 215 -4.16 -8.98 -23.03
CA PRO A 215 -3.43 -8.29 -24.08
C PRO A 215 -2.75 -6.99 -23.60
#